data_AF-A0A0Q7E1M6-F1
#
_entry.id   AF-A0A0Q7E1M6-F1
#
_cell.length_a   1.000
_cell.length_b   1.000
_cell.length_c   1.000
_cell.angle_alpha   90.00
_cell.angle_beta   90.00
_cell.angle_gamma   90.00
#
_symmetry.space_group_name_H-M   'P 1'
#
loop_
_entity.id
_entity.type
_entity.pdbx_description
1 polymer ?
#
loop_
_entity_poly.entity_id
_entity_poly.type
_entity_poly.pdbx_seq_one_letter_code
_entity_poly.pdbx_strand_id
1 'polypeptide(L)'
;MKGYIYKLYAGADPSMGWEFNDPIFGKYATLGACMPNIRRFLDIGDWVFALSGKVPERVPYVIGGFKVDEKLDALDAYERFPEYRLKKNERGQVIGNIIVNADGEHNALDDHDQFAKRRQNYLVGKEAVAIVGERAIELARARTHGMLERILKVRSNNTADLVPRWRGLNEEQVKALVQELRRLQGGK
;
A
#
# COMPACT_ATOMS: atom_id res chain seq x y z
N MET A 1 -18.83 -0.61 -3.53
CA MET A 1 -17.43 -0.78 -3.07
C MET A 1 -16.50 -0.17 -4.10
N LYS A 2 -15.58 0.72 -3.71
CA LYS A 2 -14.57 1.33 -4.59
C LYS A 2 -13.16 0.97 -4.09
N GLY A 3 -12.14 1.42 -4.79
CA GLY A 3 -10.79 1.30 -4.30
C GLY A 3 -9.81 2.28 -4.90
N TYR A 4 -8.58 2.26 -4.40
CA TYR A 4 -7.47 3.04 -4.93
C TYR A 4 -6.25 2.16 -5.09
N ILE A 5 -5.56 2.30 -6.21
CA ILE A 5 -4.19 1.79 -6.38
C ILE A 5 -3.23 2.96 -6.38
N TYR A 6 -2.11 2.85 -5.68
CA TYR A 6 -1.07 3.88 -5.68
C TYR A 6 0.30 3.29 -5.92
N LYS A 7 1.16 4.11 -6.53
CA LYS A 7 2.53 3.73 -6.88
C LYS A 7 3.48 4.14 -5.76
N LEU A 8 4.37 3.24 -5.35
CA LEU A 8 5.48 3.57 -4.45
C LEU A 8 6.51 4.47 -5.17
N TYR A 9 7.41 5.08 -4.40
CA TYR A 9 8.46 5.93 -4.97
C TYR A 9 9.49 5.09 -5.75
N ALA A 10 10.28 5.73 -6.62
CA ALA A 10 11.32 5.03 -7.39
C ALA A 10 12.33 4.35 -6.44
N GLY A 11 12.70 3.10 -6.71
CA GLY A 11 13.54 2.30 -5.80
C GLY A 11 12.77 1.50 -4.75
N ALA A 12 11.50 1.82 -4.48
CA ALA A 12 10.69 1.10 -3.49
C ALA A 12 10.12 -0.20 -4.07
N ASP A 13 10.96 -1.22 -4.15
CA ASP A 13 10.61 -2.54 -4.67
C ASP A 13 10.99 -3.66 -3.68
N PRO A 14 9.99 -4.35 -3.07
CA PRO A 14 10.25 -5.39 -2.09
C PRO A 14 11.13 -6.55 -2.59
N SER A 15 11.15 -6.82 -3.89
CA SER A 15 11.98 -7.90 -4.43
C SER A 15 13.46 -7.55 -4.49
N MET A 16 13.82 -6.30 -4.22
CA MET A 16 15.20 -5.80 -4.20
C MET A 16 15.73 -5.62 -2.76
N GLY A 17 15.04 -6.19 -1.77
CA GLY A 17 15.36 -6.03 -0.36
C GLY A 17 14.93 -4.68 0.23
N TRP A 18 14.11 -3.91 -0.49
CA TRP A 18 13.46 -2.73 0.08
C TRP A 18 12.34 -3.16 1.02
N GLU A 19 12.37 -2.67 2.25
CA GLU A 19 11.33 -2.97 3.24
C GLU A 19 10.32 -1.82 3.29
N PHE A 20 9.04 -2.18 3.39
CA PHE A 20 8.03 -1.18 3.68
C PHE A 20 8.23 -0.60 5.07
N ASN A 21 8.26 0.72 5.17
CA ASN A 21 8.13 1.40 6.46
C ASN A 21 6.73 1.17 7.05
N ASP A 22 5.70 1.24 6.20
CA ASP A 22 4.31 0.96 6.58
C ASP A 22 4.03 -0.56 6.60
N PRO A 23 3.47 -1.13 7.68
CA PRO A 23 3.06 -2.55 7.73
C PRO A 23 1.78 -2.84 6.93
N ILE A 24 1.75 -2.45 5.66
CA ILE A 24 0.61 -2.57 4.73
C ILE A 24 0.19 -4.03 4.54
N PHE A 25 1.13 -4.95 4.61
CA PHE A 25 0.91 -6.39 4.49
C PHE A 25 1.39 -7.15 5.75
N GLY A 26 1.47 -6.45 6.89
CA GLY A 26 1.83 -7.05 8.17
C GLY A 26 0.69 -7.89 8.76
N LYS A 27 0.87 -8.36 10.00
CA LYS A 27 -0.15 -9.11 10.76
C LYS A 27 -1.51 -8.41 10.74
N TYR A 28 -1.51 -7.09 10.93
CA TYR A 28 -2.63 -6.21 10.63
C TYR A 28 -2.21 -5.30 9.49
N ALA A 29 -2.90 -5.42 8.36
CA ALA A 29 -2.65 -4.57 7.21
C ALA A 29 -3.03 -3.12 7.58
N THR A 30 -2.10 -2.18 7.49
CA THR A 30 -2.39 -0.78 7.88
C THR A 30 -1.75 0.24 6.95
N LEU A 31 -2.39 1.40 6.83
CA LEU A 31 -1.85 2.55 6.09
C LEU A 31 -2.10 3.82 6.92
N GLY A 32 -1.03 4.34 7.52
CA GLY A 32 -1.09 5.42 8.51
C GLY A 32 -0.41 6.71 8.05
N ALA A 33 0.90 6.72 7.85
CA ALA A 33 1.64 7.94 7.51
C ALA A 33 1.43 8.37 6.05
N CYS A 34 1.47 7.39 5.14
CA CYS A 34 1.45 7.62 3.69
C CYS A 34 0.05 7.90 3.12
N MET A 35 0.03 8.43 1.89
CA MET A 35 -1.18 8.61 1.07
C MET A 35 -2.39 9.25 1.78
N PRO A 36 -2.25 10.34 2.58
CA PRO A 36 -3.40 10.98 3.23
C PRO A 36 -4.50 11.39 2.23
N ASN A 37 -4.08 11.70 0.99
CA ASN A 37 -4.95 12.05 -0.12
C ASN A 37 -5.88 10.92 -0.59
N ILE A 38 -5.53 9.63 -0.43
CA ILE A 38 -6.44 8.50 -0.75
C ILE A 38 -7.19 8.05 0.51
N ARG A 39 -6.53 8.04 1.67
CA ARG A 39 -7.11 7.56 2.94
C ARG A 39 -8.37 8.33 3.33
N ARG A 40 -8.41 9.64 3.05
CA ARG A 40 -9.60 10.48 3.27
C ARG A 40 -10.82 10.09 2.42
N PHE A 41 -10.63 9.42 1.28
CA PHE A 41 -11.70 9.08 0.34
C PHE A 41 -12.14 7.61 0.39
N LEU A 42 -11.43 6.78 1.15
CA LEU A 42 -11.77 5.39 1.37
C LEU A 42 -12.76 5.26 2.52
N ASP A 43 -13.78 4.44 2.33
CA ASP A 43 -14.78 4.09 3.33
C ASP A 43 -14.57 2.64 3.80
N ILE A 44 -15.20 2.25 4.90
CA ILE A 44 -15.17 0.85 5.37
C ILE A 44 -15.72 -0.06 4.27
N GLY A 45 -14.98 -1.11 3.94
CA GLY A 45 -15.31 -2.06 2.88
C GLY A 45 -14.66 -1.76 1.52
N ASP A 46 -14.05 -0.59 1.34
CA ASP A 46 -13.28 -0.26 0.13
C ASP A 46 -11.90 -0.93 0.13
N TRP A 47 -11.21 -0.88 -1.01
CA TRP A 47 -9.87 -1.49 -1.16
C TRP A 47 -8.76 -0.49 -1.40
N VAL A 48 -7.58 -0.79 -0.88
CA VAL A 48 -6.34 -0.08 -1.22
C VAL A 48 -5.30 -1.08 -1.74
N PHE A 49 -4.63 -0.71 -2.83
CA PHE A 49 -3.59 -1.52 -3.48
C PHE A 49 -2.30 -0.74 -3.64
N ALA A 50 -1.16 -1.43 -3.59
CA ALA A 50 0.17 -0.87 -3.80
C ALA A 50 0.80 -1.44 -5.08
N LEU A 51 1.28 -0.56 -5.94
CA LEU A 51 2.12 -0.85 -7.11
C LEU A 51 3.57 -0.53 -6.74
N SER A 52 4.50 -1.44 -7.04
CA SER A 52 5.92 -1.23 -6.73
C SER A 52 6.51 0.00 -7.42
N GLY A 53 7.60 0.50 -6.85
CA GLY A 53 8.40 1.54 -7.45
C GLY A 53 9.05 1.07 -8.74
N LYS A 54 9.39 2.03 -9.61
CA LYS A 54 10.27 1.75 -10.76
C LYS A 54 11.69 1.49 -10.24
N VAL A 55 12.31 0.41 -10.71
CA VAL A 55 13.73 0.10 -10.53
C VAL A 55 14.37 -0.14 -11.90
N PRO A 56 15.70 0.06 -12.07
CA PRO A 56 16.37 -0.28 -13.32
C PRO A 56 16.07 -1.72 -13.75
N GLU A 57 15.83 -1.91 -15.04
CA GLU A 57 15.66 -3.23 -15.69
C GLU A 57 14.47 -4.08 -15.22
N ARG A 58 13.64 -3.61 -14.28
CA ARG A 58 12.42 -4.33 -13.87
C ARG A 58 11.17 -3.48 -14.00
N VAL A 59 10.11 -4.12 -14.49
CA VAL A 59 8.78 -3.52 -14.60
C VAL A 59 8.10 -3.52 -13.23
N PRO A 60 7.46 -2.41 -12.80
CA PRO A 60 6.63 -2.39 -11.61
C PRO A 60 5.55 -3.47 -11.60
N TYR A 61 5.26 -4.04 -10.43
CA TYR A 61 4.19 -5.02 -10.27
C TYR A 61 3.24 -4.62 -9.16
N VAL A 62 1.99 -5.10 -9.22
CA VAL A 62 1.05 -4.90 -8.11
C VAL A 62 1.47 -5.83 -6.98
N ILE A 63 1.91 -5.23 -5.87
CA ILE A 63 2.44 -5.95 -4.70
C ILE A 63 1.30 -6.63 -3.96
N GLY A 64 0.17 -5.93 -3.82
CA GLY A 64 -0.94 -6.43 -3.04
C GLY A 64 -1.96 -5.35 -2.72
N GLY A 65 -2.93 -5.71 -1.90
CA GLY A 65 -3.88 -4.77 -1.31
C GLY A 65 -4.64 -5.37 -0.13
N PHE A 66 -5.41 -4.53 0.54
CA PHE A 66 -6.30 -4.95 1.63
C PHE A 66 -7.63 -4.21 1.54
N LYS A 67 -8.65 -4.82 2.16
CA LYS A 67 -9.97 -4.21 2.32
C LYS A 67 -10.01 -3.43 3.63
N VAL A 68 -10.44 -2.17 3.59
CA VAL A 68 -10.57 -1.32 4.77
C VAL A 68 -11.60 -1.93 5.71
N ASP A 69 -11.17 -2.25 6.92
CA ASP A 69 -12.03 -2.74 8.00
C ASP A 69 -12.42 -1.61 8.94
N GLU A 70 -11.45 -0.75 9.28
CA GLU A 70 -11.64 0.36 10.21
C GLU A 70 -10.88 1.61 9.75
N LYS A 71 -11.37 2.77 10.19
CA LYS A 71 -10.68 4.06 10.09
C LYS A 71 -10.54 4.66 11.48
N LEU A 72 -9.32 5.00 11.85
CA LEU A 72 -8.97 5.50 13.17
C LEU A 72 -8.30 6.87 13.08
N ASP A 73 -8.26 7.59 14.19
CA ASP A 73 -7.22 8.61 14.39
C ASP A 73 -5.89 7.92 14.73
N ALA A 74 -4.76 8.54 14.39
CA ALA A 74 -3.45 7.96 14.70
C ALA A 74 -3.20 7.81 16.22
N LEU A 75 -3.87 8.59 17.06
CA LEU A 75 -3.81 8.41 18.52
C LEU A 75 -4.50 7.12 18.97
N ASP A 76 -5.67 6.80 18.42
CA ASP A 76 -6.33 5.52 18.70
C ASP A 76 -5.49 4.34 18.18
N ALA A 77 -4.84 4.51 17.04
CA ALA A 77 -3.91 3.52 16.51
C ALA A 77 -2.68 3.35 17.42
N TYR A 78 -2.17 4.43 18.03
CA TYR A 78 -1.06 4.40 18.98
C TYR A 78 -1.34 3.47 20.16
N GLU A 79 -2.54 3.55 20.73
CA GLU A 79 -2.97 2.69 21.83
C GLU A 79 -3.14 1.23 21.38
N ARG A 80 -3.73 1.01 20.20
CA ARG A 80 -4.12 -0.33 19.72
C ARG A 80 -2.98 -1.16 19.12
N PHE A 81 -2.02 -0.52 18.46
CA PHE A 81 -0.99 -1.21 17.68
C PHE A 81 0.42 -0.74 18.09
N PRO A 82 0.86 -1.06 19.32
CA PRO A 82 2.17 -0.64 19.82
C PRO A 82 3.33 -1.10 18.93
N GLU A 83 3.18 -2.22 18.20
CA GLU A 83 4.18 -2.73 17.28
C GLU A 83 4.42 -1.86 16.04
N TYR A 84 3.45 -0.98 15.68
CA TYR A 84 3.48 -0.13 14.48
C TYR A 84 3.82 1.34 14.76
N ARG A 85 4.16 1.65 16.01
CA ARG A 85 4.78 2.91 16.41
C ARG A 85 6.12 3.08 15.71
N LEU A 86 6.46 4.33 15.35
CA LEU A 86 7.73 4.61 14.70
C LEU A 86 8.91 4.20 15.58
N LYS A 87 9.85 3.47 14.98
CA LYS A 87 11.09 3.03 15.62
C LYS A 87 12.18 2.85 14.56
N LYS A 88 13.45 2.86 14.97
CA LYS A 88 14.56 2.48 14.09
C LYS A 88 14.81 0.98 14.17
N ASN A 89 14.97 0.31 13.03
CA ASN A 89 15.43 -1.07 12.99
C ASN A 89 16.95 -1.16 13.21
N GLU A 90 17.51 -2.38 13.21
CA GLU A 90 18.95 -2.63 13.40
C GLU A 90 19.85 -1.92 12.36
N ARG A 91 19.29 -1.59 11.19
CA ARG A 91 19.98 -0.87 10.11
C ARG A 91 19.80 0.66 10.22
N GLY A 92 19.17 1.15 11.28
CA GLY A 92 18.88 2.57 11.49
C GLY A 92 17.72 3.13 10.66
N GLN A 93 17.02 2.30 9.88
CA GLN A 93 15.86 2.72 9.08
C GLN A 93 14.63 2.91 9.98
N VAL A 94 13.90 4.00 9.76
CA VAL A 94 12.62 4.26 10.44
C VAL A 94 11.55 3.36 9.86
N ILE A 95 10.92 2.55 10.71
CA ILE A 95 9.82 1.64 10.40
C ILE A 95 8.62 1.93 11.29
N GLY A 96 7.44 1.49 10.88
CA GLY A 96 6.16 1.82 11.51
C GLY A 96 5.42 2.91 10.75
N ASN A 97 4.15 3.13 11.12
CA ASN A 97 3.28 4.10 10.43
C ASN A 97 2.40 4.92 11.37
N ILE A 98 2.58 4.78 12.68
CA ILE A 98 1.92 5.61 13.69
C ILE A 98 2.85 6.77 14.02
N ILE A 99 2.50 7.93 13.47
CA ILE A 99 3.32 9.15 13.48
C ILE A 99 3.13 10.04 14.72
N VAL A 100 2.41 9.54 15.73
CA VAL A 100 2.16 10.26 16.99
C VAL A 100 3.00 9.68 18.13
N ASN A 101 3.29 10.50 19.14
CA ASN A 101 3.81 10.04 20.43
C ASN A 101 2.65 9.78 21.43
N ALA A 102 2.98 9.45 22.69
CA ALA A 102 2.00 9.17 23.74
C ALA A 102 1.11 10.38 24.07
N ASP A 103 1.63 11.59 23.87
CA ASP A 103 0.91 12.85 24.11
C ASP A 103 0.05 13.27 22.88
N GLY A 104 0.08 12.49 21.80
CA GLY A 104 -0.63 12.77 20.56
C GLY A 104 0.04 13.82 19.67
N GLU A 105 1.27 14.21 19.99
CA GLU A 105 2.10 15.13 19.22
C GLU A 105 2.85 14.42 18.09
N HIS A 106 3.44 15.20 17.18
CA HIS A 106 4.19 14.68 16.04
C HIS A 106 5.46 13.96 16.52
N ASN A 107 5.57 12.68 16.19
CA ASN A 107 6.73 11.87 16.56
C ASN A 107 7.99 12.38 15.83
N ALA A 108 9.08 12.62 16.57
CA ALA A 108 10.33 13.16 16.03
C ALA A 108 11.04 12.25 15.00
N LEU A 109 10.65 10.97 14.90
CA LEU A 109 11.15 10.07 13.86
C LEU A 109 10.41 10.21 12.53
N ASP A 110 9.25 10.88 12.50
CA ASP A 110 8.46 11.09 11.30
C ASP A 110 9.01 12.29 10.52
N ASP A 111 9.39 12.08 9.27
CA ASP A 111 9.92 13.11 8.37
C ASP A 111 8.83 13.74 7.49
N HIS A 112 7.59 13.30 7.65
CA HIS A 112 6.48 13.78 6.85
C HIS A 112 6.01 15.18 7.25
N ASP A 113 5.63 15.95 6.23
CA ASP A 113 4.95 17.22 6.40
C ASP A 113 3.45 17.06 6.72
N GLN A 114 2.77 18.14 7.09
CA GLN A 114 1.31 18.19 7.24
C GLN A 114 0.75 17.18 8.26
N PHE A 115 1.43 17.02 9.39
CA PHE A 115 1.08 16.13 10.49
C PHE A 115 -0.42 16.05 10.78
N ALA A 116 -1.08 17.20 10.96
CA ALA A 116 -2.51 17.27 11.27
C ALA A 116 -3.40 16.53 10.25
N LYS A 117 -3.07 16.59 8.95
CA LYS A 117 -3.80 15.88 7.90
C LYS A 117 -3.46 14.39 7.87
N ARG A 118 -2.22 14.03 8.20
CA ARG A 118 -1.76 12.63 8.18
C ARG A 118 -2.24 11.82 9.37
N ARG A 119 -2.41 12.47 10.51
CA ARG A 119 -2.96 11.90 11.75
C ARG A 119 -4.35 11.29 11.54
N GLN A 120 -5.18 11.93 10.71
CA GLN A 120 -6.55 11.48 10.44
C GLN A 120 -6.58 10.29 9.49
N ASN A 121 -7.65 9.47 9.55
CA ASN A 121 -7.92 8.38 8.60
C ASN A 121 -6.84 7.29 8.55
N TYR A 122 -6.28 6.91 9.70
CA TYR A 122 -5.43 5.73 9.81
C TYR A 122 -6.25 4.50 9.39
N LEU A 123 -5.82 3.78 8.36
CA LEU A 123 -6.57 2.63 7.85
C LEU A 123 -6.10 1.35 8.51
N VAL A 124 -7.05 0.56 8.99
CA VAL A 124 -6.83 -0.84 9.39
C VAL A 124 -7.55 -1.73 8.38
N GLY A 125 -6.88 -2.78 7.96
CA GLY A 125 -7.27 -3.64 6.86
C GLY A 125 -7.57 -5.07 7.28
N LYS A 126 -8.46 -5.70 6.53
CA LYS A 126 -8.74 -7.13 6.52
C LYS A 126 -8.60 -7.70 5.12
N GLU A 127 -8.70 -9.03 5.02
CA GLU A 127 -8.68 -9.76 3.74
C GLU A 127 -7.47 -9.41 2.85
N ALA A 128 -6.31 -9.14 3.46
CA ALA A 128 -5.12 -8.73 2.75
C ALA A 128 -4.65 -9.81 1.76
N VAL A 129 -4.25 -9.37 0.56
CA VAL A 129 -3.62 -10.20 -0.47
C VAL A 129 -2.29 -9.55 -0.83
N ALA A 130 -1.21 -10.32 -0.74
CA ALA A 130 0.13 -9.87 -1.07
C ALA A 130 0.84 -10.94 -1.91
N ILE A 131 1.54 -10.48 -2.94
CA ILE A 131 2.42 -11.31 -3.75
C ILE A 131 3.75 -11.41 -3.03
N VAL A 132 4.07 -12.62 -2.58
CA VAL A 132 5.29 -12.95 -1.84
C VAL A 132 5.98 -14.13 -2.49
N GLY A 133 7.31 -14.15 -2.42
CA GLY A 133 8.14 -15.18 -3.04
C GLY A 133 8.56 -14.84 -4.46
N GLU A 134 9.80 -15.18 -4.80
CA GLU A 134 10.47 -14.80 -6.05
C GLU A 134 9.67 -15.19 -7.30
N ARG A 135 9.23 -16.45 -7.38
CA ARG A 135 8.44 -16.95 -8.53
C ARG A 135 7.14 -16.19 -8.75
N ALA A 136 6.40 -15.88 -7.68
CA ALA A 136 5.13 -15.18 -7.78
C ALA A 136 5.35 -13.71 -8.17
N ILE A 137 6.41 -13.09 -7.65
CA ILE A 137 6.82 -11.73 -8.01
C ILE A 137 7.19 -11.65 -9.50
N GLU A 138 8.02 -12.56 -10.01
CA GLU A 138 8.42 -12.54 -11.43
C GLU A 138 7.20 -12.75 -12.35
N LEU A 139 6.28 -13.64 -11.96
CA LEU A 139 5.02 -13.79 -12.68
C LEU A 139 4.16 -12.52 -12.63
N ALA A 140 4.08 -11.86 -11.46
CA ALA A 140 3.36 -10.62 -11.29
C ALA A 140 3.97 -9.48 -12.13
N ARG A 141 5.30 -9.39 -12.24
CA ARG A 141 5.97 -8.42 -13.12
C ARG A 141 5.61 -8.64 -14.58
N ALA A 142 5.70 -9.89 -15.05
CA ALA A 142 5.40 -10.24 -16.42
C ALA A 142 3.94 -9.92 -16.79
N ARG A 143 3.00 -10.03 -15.83
CA ARG A 143 1.56 -9.87 -16.09
C ARG A 143 1.00 -8.50 -15.73
N THR A 144 1.65 -7.72 -14.85
CA THR A 144 1.04 -6.50 -14.27
C THR A 144 0.60 -5.49 -15.31
N HIS A 145 1.43 -5.20 -16.31
CA HIS A 145 1.09 -4.19 -17.31
C HIS A 145 -0.19 -4.56 -18.07
N GLY A 146 -0.22 -5.74 -18.71
CA GLY A 146 -1.40 -6.21 -19.45
C GLY A 146 -2.63 -6.46 -18.55
N MET A 147 -2.42 -6.87 -17.30
CA MET A 147 -3.48 -6.98 -16.30
C MET A 147 -4.12 -5.60 -16.04
N LEU A 148 -3.32 -4.58 -15.78
CA LEU A 148 -3.81 -3.23 -15.50
C LEU A 148 -4.47 -2.61 -16.73
N GLU A 149 -3.93 -2.80 -17.94
CA GLU A 149 -4.58 -2.30 -19.17
C GLU A 149 -6.00 -2.85 -19.31
N ARG A 150 -6.16 -4.16 -19.11
CA ARG A 150 -7.45 -4.87 -19.23
C ARG A 150 -8.44 -4.45 -18.15
N ILE A 151 -8.00 -4.34 -16.90
CA ILE A 151 -8.86 -3.93 -15.78
C ILE A 151 -9.27 -2.46 -15.93
N LEU A 152 -8.32 -1.59 -16.22
CA LEU A 152 -8.56 -0.15 -16.32
C LEU A 152 -9.23 0.24 -17.64
N LYS A 153 -9.26 -0.65 -18.64
CA LYS A 153 -9.71 -0.39 -20.01
C LYS A 153 -8.96 0.79 -20.64
N VAL A 154 -7.66 0.88 -20.36
CA VAL A 154 -6.75 1.91 -20.89
C VAL A 154 -5.53 1.23 -21.49
N ARG A 155 -5.16 1.62 -22.71
CA ARG A 155 -3.91 1.20 -23.35
C ARG A 155 -2.79 2.18 -23.00
N SER A 156 -1.61 1.67 -22.71
CA SER A 156 -0.41 2.47 -22.45
C SER A 156 0.86 1.66 -22.72
N ASN A 157 1.96 2.36 -22.99
CA ASN A 157 3.28 1.76 -23.12
C ASN A 157 4.00 1.59 -21.77
N ASN A 158 3.47 2.13 -20.68
CA ASN A 158 4.12 2.05 -19.36
C ASN A 158 3.11 2.02 -18.20
N THR A 159 3.51 1.44 -17.07
CA THR A 159 2.63 1.35 -15.89
C THR A 159 2.36 2.70 -15.21
N ALA A 160 3.16 3.74 -15.48
CA ALA A 160 2.98 5.07 -14.91
C ALA A 160 1.82 5.84 -15.56
N ASP A 161 1.49 5.61 -16.83
CA ASP A 161 0.29 6.21 -17.43
C ASP A 161 -0.98 5.47 -16.95
N LEU A 162 -0.85 4.17 -16.64
CA LEU A 162 -1.93 3.38 -16.05
C LEU A 162 -2.20 3.79 -14.60
N VAL A 163 -1.14 3.92 -13.80
CA VAL A 163 -1.18 4.34 -12.38
C VAL A 163 -0.10 5.42 -12.16
N PRO A 164 -0.44 6.71 -12.24
CA PRO A 164 0.53 7.79 -12.11
C PRO A 164 1.06 7.88 -10.68
N ARG A 165 0.44 8.66 -9.79
CA ARG A 165 0.73 8.62 -8.36
C ARG A 165 -0.23 7.68 -7.63
N TRP A 166 -1.50 7.79 -7.98
CA TRP A 166 -2.61 6.97 -7.53
C TRP A 166 -3.73 7.03 -8.56
N ARG A 167 -4.65 6.07 -8.51
CA ARG A 167 -5.80 5.97 -9.39
C ARG A 167 -6.99 5.36 -8.65
N GLY A 168 -8.17 5.94 -8.85
CA GLY A 168 -9.42 5.37 -8.36
C GLY A 168 -9.85 4.17 -9.19
N LEU A 169 -10.46 3.19 -8.53
CA LEU A 169 -10.99 1.97 -9.08
C LEU A 169 -12.48 1.87 -8.74
N ASN A 170 -13.30 1.49 -9.72
CA ASN A 170 -14.69 1.13 -9.46
C ASN A 170 -14.80 -0.30 -8.92
N GLU A 171 -16.01 -0.72 -8.59
CA GLU A 171 -16.26 -2.03 -7.98
C GLU A 171 -15.81 -3.22 -8.84
N GLU A 172 -16.10 -3.17 -10.14
CA GLU A 172 -15.71 -4.22 -11.09
C GLU A 172 -14.19 -4.34 -11.18
N GLN A 173 -13.49 -3.20 -11.21
CA GLN A 173 -12.05 -3.13 -11.27
C GLN A 173 -11.39 -3.67 -10.00
N VAL A 174 -11.93 -3.34 -8.83
CA VAL A 174 -11.50 -3.90 -7.54
C VAL A 174 -11.66 -5.42 -7.54
N LYS A 175 -12.84 -5.92 -7.90
CA LYS A 175 -13.12 -7.37 -7.95
C LYS A 175 -12.16 -8.09 -8.90
N ALA A 176 -11.94 -7.55 -10.09
CA ALA A 176 -11.02 -8.12 -11.07
C ALA A 176 -9.57 -8.12 -10.55
N LEU A 177 -9.11 -7.03 -9.94
CA LEU A 177 -7.75 -6.93 -9.42
C LEU A 177 -7.50 -7.91 -8.27
N VAL A 178 -8.44 -8.02 -7.33
CA VAL A 178 -8.35 -9.00 -6.22
C VAL A 178 -8.31 -10.43 -6.76
N GLN A 179 -9.13 -10.75 -7.76
CA GLN A 179 -9.13 -12.09 -8.36
C GLN A 179 -7.78 -12.42 -9.01
N GLU A 180 -7.19 -11.48 -9.74
CA GLU A 180 -5.88 -11.70 -10.37
C GLU A 180 -4.77 -11.83 -9.34
N LEU A 181 -4.76 -11.00 -8.29
CA LEU A 181 -3.79 -11.11 -7.21
C LEU A 181 -3.87 -12.47 -6.49
N ARG A 182 -5.08 -12.98 -6.24
CA ARG A 182 -5.26 -14.31 -5.64
C ARG A 182 -4.78 -15.45 -6.57
N ARG A 183 -4.94 -15.32 -7.89
CA ARG A 183 -4.40 -16.29 -8.85
C ARG A 183 -2.87 -16.29 -8.85
N LEU A 184 -2.27 -15.09 -8.90
CA LEU A 184 -0.81 -14.91 -8.83
C LEU A 184 -0.23 -15.45 -7.53
N GLN A 185 -0.88 -15.19 -6.39
CA GLN A 185 -0.48 -15.73 -5.09
C GLN A 185 -0.53 -17.26 -5.06
N GLY A 186 -1.54 -17.86 -5.71
CA GLY A 186 -1.66 -19.32 -5.85
C GLY A 186 -0.78 -19.95 -6.93
N GLY A 187 0.06 -19.15 -7.63
CA GLY A 187 0.97 -19.62 -8.67
C GLY A 187 0.30 -20.08 -9.98
N LYS A 188 -0.94 -19.63 -10.25
CA LYS A 188 -1.73 -19.96 -11.46
C LYS A 188 -1.72 -18.80 -12.46
#